data_AF-A0A377DYW8-F1
#
_entry.id   AF-A0A377DYW8-F1
#
_cell.length_a   1.000
_cell.length_b   1.000
_cell.length_c   1.000
_cell.angle_alpha   90.00
_cell.angle_beta   90.00
_cell.angle_gamma   90.00
#
_symmetry.space_group_name_H-M   'P 1'
#
loop_
_entity.id
_entity.type
_entity.pdbx_description
1 polymer ?
#
loop_
_entity_poly.entity_id
_entity_poly.type
_entity_poly.pdbx_seq_one_letter_code
_entity_poly.pdbx_strand_id
1 'polypeptide(L)'
;MVVSLPLDELLASYPDLHNAYHQLFVYYQRRNTLPSLVSWSAEYRVLVSHMIATFEQALQQISLSRALTIQEKRLLHLGICRGDDYERLSPLHPLVMAYHLQLAETIIAEPGYPTSASFASLPEITLDRLVVSGLMPFVYHSEHEYAQLQPMVENRFWIDIVPQRQMSHEYVKRLVKDKLNEFTDAYSRLFQSAGNNALVINAINMGEARELFLGLVDYFKQEKDNAISIHVNCYDERLLPNAFDRFAESGSYEQT
;
A
#
# COMPACT_ATOMS: atom_id res chain seq x y z
N MET A 1 -14.58 -17.15 -2.34
CA MET A 1 -14.39 -16.00 -3.23
C MET A 1 -13.72 -16.52 -4.49
N VAL A 2 -14.48 -16.62 -5.59
CA VAL A 2 -13.92 -17.10 -6.88
C VAL A 2 -13.18 -15.91 -7.47
N VAL A 3 -11.86 -15.91 -7.34
CA VAL A 3 -11.02 -15.03 -8.17
C VAL A 3 -11.19 -15.55 -9.58
N SER A 4 -12.03 -14.92 -10.40
CA SER A 4 -12.07 -15.21 -11.83
C SER A 4 -10.82 -14.63 -12.46
N LEU A 5 -9.70 -15.33 -12.29
CA LEU A 5 -8.67 -15.31 -13.32
C LEU A 5 -9.35 -15.93 -14.53
N PRO A 6 -9.57 -15.20 -15.64
CA PRO A 6 -10.02 -15.85 -16.87
C PRO A 6 -8.81 -16.62 -17.42
N LEU A 7 -8.44 -17.70 -16.73
CA LEU A 7 -7.32 -18.55 -17.09
C LEU A 7 -7.54 -19.07 -18.50
N ASP A 8 -8.78 -19.43 -18.83
CA ASP A 8 -9.20 -19.85 -20.17
C ASP A 8 -8.85 -18.82 -21.28
N GLU A 9 -8.80 -17.52 -20.95
CA GLU A 9 -8.38 -16.49 -21.91
C GLU A 9 -6.87 -16.50 -22.16
N LEU A 10 -6.06 -16.94 -21.19
CA LEU A 10 -4.62 -17.14 -21.38
C LEU A 10 -4.33 -18.30 -22.31
N LEU A 11 -5.19 -19.33 -22.37
CA LEU A 11 -4.91 -20.53 -23.16
C LEU A 11 -4.62 -20.22 -24.64
N ALA A 12 -5.31 -19.24 -25.20
CA ALA A 12 -5.15 -18.86 -26.61
C ALA A 12 -3.84 -18.12 -26.92
N SER A 13 -3.32 -17.34 -25.96
CA SER A 13 -2.17 -16.44 -26.19
C SER A 13 -0.89 -16.88 -25.47
N TYR A 14 -1.04 -17.57 -24.34
CA TYR A 14 0.02 -18.00 -23.44
C TYR A 14 -0.27 -19.43 -22.90
N PRO A 15 -0.28 -20.45 -23.77
CA PRO A 15 -0.69 -21.82 -23.41
C PRO A 15 0.21 -22.46 -22.35
N ASP A 16 1.52 -22.19 -22.39
CA ASP A 16 2.46 -22.71 -21.40
C ASP A 16 2.19 -22.11 -20.01
N LEU A 17 1.92 -20.81 -19.96
CA LEU A 17 1.61 -20.10 -18.72
C LEU A 17 0.29 -20.60 -18.13
N HIS A 18 -0.73 -20.74 -18.99
CA HIS A 18 -1.99 -21.37 -18.61
C HIS A 18 -1.76 -22.74 -17.97
N ASN A 19 -0.97 -23.60 -18.61
CA ASN A 19 -0.69 -24.94 -18.12
C ASN A 19 0.05 -24.91 -16.77
N ALA A 20 1.01 -24.00 -16.58
CA ALA A 20 1.73 -23.86 -15.32
C ALA A 20 0.79 -23.46 -14.15
N TYR A 21 -0.11 -22.51 -14.38
CA TYR A 21 -1.15 -22.16 -13.39
C TYR A 21 -2.13 -23.32 -13.15
N HIS A 22 -2.55 -24.01 -14.20
CA HIS A 22 -3.43 -25.16 -14.08
C HIS A 22 -2.79 -26.26 -13.20
N GLN A 23 -1.50 -26.54 -13.36
CA GLN A 23 -0.78 -27.49 -12.49
C GLN A 23 -0.77 -27.05 -11.02
N LEU A 24 -0.59 -25.75 -10.74
CA LEU A 24 -0.71 -25.21 -9.38
C LEU A 24 -2.13 -25.41 -8.82
N PHE A 25 -3.17 -25.11 -9.60
CA PHE A 25 -4.55 -25.32 -9.17
C PHE A 25 -4.88 -26.78 -8.89
N VAL A 26 -4.45 -27.69 -9.76
CA VAL A 26 -4.58 -29.14 -9.53
C VAL A 26 -3.85 -29.56 -8.26
N TYR A 27 -2.66 -29.01 -8.00
CA TYR A 27 -1.92 -29.28 -6.77
C TYR A 27 -2.70 -28.86 -5.52
N TYR A 28 -3.26 -27.65 -5.52
CA TYR A 28 -4.07 -27.13 -4.41
C TYR A 28 -5.34 -27.95 -4.18
N GLN A 29 -6.07 -28.27 -5.25
CA GLN A 29 -7.31 -29.04 -5.19
C GLN A 29 -7.06 -30.45 -4.65
N ARG A 30 -6.04 -31.14 -5.14
CA ARG A 30 -5.70 -32.51 -4.68
C ARG A 30 -5.34 -32.57 -3.20
N ARG A 31 -4.75 -31.49 -2.68
CA ARG A 31 -4.27 -31.40 -1.28
C ARG A 31 -5.21 -30.62 -0.36
N ASN A 32 -6.34 -30.14 -0.88
CA ASN A 32 -7.29 -29.28 -0.17
C ASN A 32 -6.60 -28.13 0.61
N THR A 33 -5.71 -27.41 -0.08
CA THR A 33 -4.91 -26.32 0.51
C THR A 33 -4.99 -25.04 -0.31
N LEU A 34 -4.49 -23.95 0.23
CA LEU A 34 -4.39 -22.64 -0.40
C LEU A 34 -2.92 -22.19 -0.47
N PRO A 35 -2.56 -21.22 -1.34
CA PRO A 35 -1.21 -20.67 -1.41
C PRO A 35 -0.63 -20.22 -0.07
N SER A 36 -1.46 -19.66 0.82
CA SER A 36 -1.03 -19.18 2.14
C SER A 36 -0.96 -20.28 3.22
N LEU A 37 -1.42 -21.50 2.93
CA LEU A 37 -1.50 -22.61 3.89
C LEU A 37 -0.63 -23.82 3.52
N VAL A 38 -0.17 -23.87 2.27
CA VAL A 38 0.64 -24.97 1.74
C VAL A 38 2.06 -24.93 2.29
N SER A 39 2.64 -26.11 2.54
CA SER A 39 4.07 -26.21 2.85
C SER A 39 4.93 -26.02 1.59
N TRP A 40 6.04 -25.30 1.72
CA TRP A 40 7.00 -25.05 0.62
C TRP A 40 7.90 -26.26 0.31
N SER A 41 7.26 -27.42 0.08
CA SER A 41 7.89 -28.68 -0.30
C SER A 41 8.66 -28.57 -1.63
N ALA A 42 9.58 -29.52 -1.88
CA ALA A 42 10.34 -29.55 -3.13
C ALA A 42 9.42 -29.62 -4.38
N GLU A 43 8.35 -30.42 -4.32
CA GLU A 43 7.35 -30.50 -5.40
C GLU A 43 6.66 -29.16 -5.63
N TYR A 44 6.21 -28.49 -4.57
CA TYR A 44 5.52 -27.20 -4.69
C TYR A 44 6.44 -26.10 -5.22
N ARG A 45 7.71 -26.06 -4.76
CA ARG A 45 8.71 -25.11 -5.26
C ARG A 45 8.98 -25.28 -6.75
N VAL A 46 9.03 -26.52 -7.25
CA VAL A 46 9.18 -26.78 -8.69
C VAL A 46 7.99 -26.24 -9.49
N LEU A 47 6.75 -26.43 -8.99
CA LEU A 47 5.55 -25.90 -9.67
C LEU A 47 5.52 -24.37 -9.68
N VAL A 48 5.85 -23.73 -8.55
CA VAL A 48 5.88 -22.27 -8.45
C VAL A 48 7.01 -21.69 -9.32
N SER A 49 8.20 -22.28 -9.28
CA SER A 49 9.34 -21.89 -10.13
C SER A 49 9.00 -22.01 -11.61
N HIS A 50 8.35 -23.10 -12.02
CA HIS A 50 7.89 -23.28 -13.40
C HIS A 50 6.92 -22.17 -13.82
N MET A 51 5.91 -21.87 -12.99
CA MET A 51 4.95 -20.79 -13.27
C MET A 51 5.63 -19.43 -13.42
N ILE A 52 6.57 -19.09 -12.52
CA ILE A 52 7.31 -17.83 -12.59
C ILE A 52 8.15 -17.75 -13.87
N ALA A 53 8.91 -18.81 -14.19
CA ALA A 53 9.76 -18.85 -15.37
C ALA A 53 8.95 -18.67 -16.66
N THR A 54 7.79 -19.31 -16.76
CA THR A 54 6.92 -19.18 -17.94
C THR A 54 6.27 -17.78 -18.01
N PHE A 55 5.96 -17.17 -16.87
CA PHE A 55 5.48 -15.78 -16.82
C PHE A 55 6.56 -14.80 -17.29
N GLU A 56 7.80 -14.94 -16.81
CA GLU A 56 8.94 -14.12 -17.22
C GLU A 56 9.23 -14.25 -18.71
N GLN A 57 9.19 -15.47 -19.25
CA GLN A 57 9.33 -15.70 -20.70
C GLN A 57 8.25 -14.97 -21.49
N ALA A 58 6.99 -15.00 -21.04
CA ALA A 58 5.91 -14.27 -21.69
C ALA A 58 6.12 -12.75 -21.65
N LEU A 59 6.65 -12.21 -20.55
CA LEU A 59 7.01 -10.79 -20.44
C LEU A 59 8.16 -10.40 -21.38
N GLN A 60 9.19 -11.24 -21.50
CA GLN A 60 10.35 -10.98 -22.37
C GLN A 60 10.00 -10.93 -23.86
N GLN A 61 8.86 -11.53 -24.25
CA GLN A 61 8.36 -11.49 -25.63
C GLN A 61 7.64 -10.17 -25.98
N ILE A 62 7.32 -9.33 -24.98
CA ILE A 62 6.66 -8.03 -25.20
C ILE A 62 7.66 -7.08 -25.85
N SER A 63 7.34 -6.60 -27.05
CA SER A 63 8.21 -5.65 -27.76
C SER A 63 8.18 -4.28 -27.08
N LEU A 64 9.36 -3.69 -26.89
CA LEU A 64 9.50 -2.34 -26.35
C LEU A 64 9.06 -1.27 -27.37
N SER A 65 8.77 -0.07 -26.86
CA SER A 65 8.49 1.13 -27.67
C SER A 65 7.22 1.04 -28.55
N ARG A 66 6.23 0.24 -28.15
CA ARG A 66 4.89 0.24 -28.74
C ARG A 66 3.80 0.15 -27.68
N ALA A 67 2.58 0.49 -28.08
CA ALA A 67 1.42 0.23 -27.24
C ALA A 67 1.26 -1.29 -27.00
N LEU A 68 0.88 -1.65 -25.77
CA LEU A 68 0.56 -3.02 -25.42
C LEU A 68 -0.73 -3.46 -26.11
N THR A 69 -0.72 -4.65 -26.66
CA THR A 69 -1.91 -5.34 -27.17
C THR A 69 -2.85 -5.69 -26.02
N ILE A 70 -4.10 -6.05 -26.36
CA ILE A 70 -5.08 -6.50 -25.37
C ILE A 70 -4.56 -7.71 -24.59
N GLN A 71 -3.86 -8.64 -25.24
CA GLN A 71 -3.35 -9.85 -24.59
C GLN A 71 -2.18 -9.55 -23.64
N GLU A 72 -1.28 -8.64 -24.03
CA GLU A 72 -0.18 -8.23 -23.15
C GLU A 72 -0.69 -7.42 -21.96
N LYS A 73 -1.70 -6.56 -22.17
CA LYS A 73 -2.39 -5.90 -21.05
C LYS A 73 -2.97 -6.94 -20.11
N ARG A 74 -3.66 -7.97 -20.62
CA ARG A 74 -4.23 -9.05 -19.78
C ARG A 74 -3.15 -9.81 -19.01
N LEU A 75 -2.01 -10.12 -19.65
CA LEU A 75 -0.87 -10.73 -18.98
C LEU A 75 -0.40 -9.90 -17.78
N LEU A 76 -0.30 -8.57 -17.91
CA LEU A 76 0.08 -7.67 -16.82
C LEU A 76 -0.98 -7.56 -15.70
N HIS A 77 -2.25 -7.85 -16.01
CA HIS A 77 -3.32 -7.86 -15.00
C HIS A 77 -3.46 -9.21 -14.27
N LEU A 78 -2.60 -10.18 -14.59
CA LEU A 78 -2.72 -11.53 -14.05
C LEU A 78 -2.52 -11.56 -12.54
N GLY A 79 -3.54 -12.04 -11.82
CA GLY A 79 -3.51 -12.12 -10.37
C GLY A 79 -3.79 -10.79 -9.66
N ILE A 80 -4.17 -9.72 -10.38
CA ILE A 80 -4.69 -8.48 -9.81
C ILE A 80 -6.20 -8.63 -9.59
N CYS A 81 -6.66 -8.31 -8.39
CA CYS A 81 -8.05 -8.30 -7.99
C CYS A 81 -8.52 -6.86 -7.79
N ARG A 82 -9.64 -6.49 -8.42
CA ARG A 82 -10.28 -5.17 -8.26
C ARG A 82 -11.67 -5.37 -7.69
N GLY A 83 -11.98 -4.65 -6.62
CA GLY A 83 -13.33 -4.44 -6.11
C GLY A 83 -13.71 -2.97 -6.25
N ASP A 84 -14.90 -2.61 -5.77
CA ASP A 84 -15.38 -1.22 -5.84
C ASP A 84 -14.45 -0.24 -5.09
N ASP A 85 -13.89 -0.69 -3.96
CA ASP A 85 -13.06 0.14 -3.07
C ASP A 85 -11.61 -0.34 -2.93
N TYR A 86 -11.17 -1.35 -3.67
CA TYR A 86 -9.81 -1.89 -3.51
C TYR A 86 -9.20 -2.41 -4.82
N GLU A 87 -7.88 -2.28 -4.91
CA GLU A 87 -7.04 -2.97 -5.88
C GLU A 87 -5.96 -3.75 -5.12
N ARG A 88 -5.80 -5.04 -5.43
CA ARG A 88 -4.96 -5.96 -4.66
C ARG A 88 -4.23 -6.95 -5.56
N LEU A 89 -3.01 -7.33 -5.19
CA LEU A 89 -2.37 -8.54 -5.69
C LEU A 89 -2.92 -9.74 -4.91
N SER A 90 -3.35 -10.75 -5.65
CA SER A 90 -3.76 -12.03 -5.08
C SER A 90 -2.55 -12.88 -4.65
N PRO A 91 -2.76 -13.89 -3.79
CA PRO A 91 -1.72 -14.86 -3.44
C PRO A 91 -1.10 -15.57 -4.64
N LEU A 92 -1.82 -15.63 -5.76
CA LEU A 92 -1.40 -16.27 -7.01
C LEU A 92 -0.69 -15.32 -7.96
N HIS A 93 -0.56 -14.03 -7.62
CA HIS A 93 0.16 -13.07 -8.45
C HIS A 93 1.65 -13.48 -8.58
N PRO A 94 2.26 -13.40 -9.78
CA PRO A 94 3.65 -13.83 -10.00
C PRO A 94 4.66 -13.21 -9.04
N LEU A 95 4.54 -11.91 -8.74
CA LEU A 95 5.42 -11.23 -7.77
C LEU A 95 5.29 -11.78 -6.34
N VAL A 96 4.06 -12.09 -5.90
CA VAL A 96 3.81 -12.65 -4.56
C VAL A 96 4.44 -14.04 -4.47
N MET A 97 4.25 -14.84 -5.52
CA MET A 97 4.82 -16.18 -5.61
C MET A 97 6.35 -16.18 -5.70
N ALA A 98 6.94 -15.27 -6.48
CA ALA A 98 8.39 -15.12 -6.61
C ALA A 98 9.03 -14.73 -5.28
N TYR A 99 8.43 -13.78 -4.56
CA TYR A 99 8.88 -13.38 -3.24
C TYR A 99 8.92 -14.57 -2.27
N HIS A 100 7.80 -15.28 -2.13
CA HIS A 100 7.72 -16.37 -1.17
C HIS A 100 8.54 -17.60 -1.58
N LEU A 101 8.71 -17.84 -2.89
CA LEU A 101 9.64 -18.86 -3.38
C LEU A 101 11.07 -18.52 -2.96
N GLN A 102 11.53 -17.31 -3.24
CA GLN A 102 12.88 -16.87 -2.88
C GLN A 102 13.10 -16.91 -1.36
N LEU A 103 12.10 -16.47 -0.58
CA LEU A 103 12.16 -16.54 0.89
C LEU A 103 12.30 -17.99 1.36
N ALA A 104 11.47 -18.90 0.85
CA ALA A 104 11.50 -20.31 1.21
C ALA A 104 12.82 -20.98 0.82
N GLU A 105 13.35 -20.69 -0.37
CA GLU A 105 14.64 -21.23 -0.83
C GLU A 105 15.80 -20.71 0.01
N THR A 106 15.76 -19.44 0.41
CA THR A 106 16.79 -18.85 1.27
C THR A 106 16.79 -19.49 2.67
N ILE A 107 15.60 -19.75 3.23
CA ILE A 107 15.46 -20.45 4.52
C ILE A 107 15.97 -21.90 4.41
N ILE A 108 15.63 -22.61 3.33
CA ILE A 108 16.05 -24.01 3.12
C ILE A 108 17.56 -24.13 2.90
N ALA A 109 18.17 -23.15 2.23
CA ALA A 109 19.61 -23.11 2.01
C ALA A 109 20.42 -22.76 3.27
N GLU A 110 19.76 -22.37 4.36
CA GLU A 110 20.43 -22.05 5.61
C GLU A 110 21.16 -23.29 6.20
N PRO A 111 22.41 -23.15 6.68
CA PRO A 111 23.11 -24.25 7.34
C PRO A 111 22.36 -24.73 8.59
N GLY A 112 22.35 -26.04 8.83
CA GLY A 112 21.63 -26.65 9.97
C GLY A 112 22.18 -26.35 11.37
N TYR A 113 23.20 -25.50 11.49
CA TYR A 113 23.71 -24.99 12.76
C TYR A 113 23.28 -23.52 12.93
N PRO A 114 22.65 -23.15 14.05
CA PRO A 114 22.19 -21.78 14.25
C PRO A 114 23.38 -20.83 14.26
N THR A 115 23.43 -19.96 13.27
CA THR A 115 24.34 -18.81 13.26
C THR A 115 23.62 -17.59 13.86
N SER A 116 24.37 -16.56 14.24
CA SER A 116 23.80 -15.30 14.75
C SER A 116 22.90 -14.57 13.73
N ALA A 117 22.86 -15.02 12.48
CA ALA A 117 22.03 -14.49 11.40
C ALA A 117 20.98 -15.51 10.90
N SER A 118 20.64 -16.51 11.73
CA SER A 118 19.66 -17.54 11.39
C SER A 118 18.24 -16.99 11.30
N PHE A 119 17.45 -17.45 10.32
CA PHE A 119 16.03 -17.10 10.22
C PHE A 119 15.25 -17.49 11.50
N ALA A 120 15.67 -18.57 12.16
CA ALA A 120 15.08 -19.03 13.42
C ALA A 120 15.34 -18.09 14.60
N SER A 121 16.34 -17.22 14.50
CA SER A 121 16.75 -16.27 15.54
C SER A 121 16.42 -14.81 15.22
N LEU A 122 15.74 -14.53 14.10
CA LEU A 122 15.43 -13.16 13.70
C LEU A 122 14.48 -12.50 14.70
N PRO A 123 14.77 -11.25 15.14
CA PRO A 123 13.82 -10.47 15.91
C PRO A 123 12.51 -10.28 15.15
N GLU A 124 11.40 -10.18 15.88
CA GLU A 124 10.05 -10.01 15.31
C GLU A 124 9.97 -8.80 14.37
N ILE A 125 10.59 -7.68 14.74
CA ILE A 125 10.66 -6.45 13.92
C ILE A 125 11.33 -6.72 12.56
N THR A 126 12.30 -7.63 12.50
CA THR A 126 12.97 -8.02 11.26
C THR A 126 12.11 -8.97 10.45
N LEU A 127 11.43 -9.93 11.10
CA LEU A 127 10.46 -10.82 10.45
C LEU A 127 9.30 -10.03 9.82
N ASP A 128 8.83 -8.98 10.47
CA ASP A 128 7.78 -8.12 9.95
C ASP A 128 8.17 -7.32 8.71
N ARG A 129 9.47 -7.18 8.45
CA ARG A 129 9.98 -6.55 7.23
C ARG A 129 10.14 -7.54 6.08
N LEU A 130 10.01 -8.85 6.33
CA LEU A 130 10.02 -9.88 5.30
C LEU A 130 8.63 -9.97 4.65
N VAL A 131 8.34 -9.00 3.80
CA VAL A 131 7.08 -8.88 3.05
C VAL A 131 7.32 -8.64 1.56
N VAL A 132 6.32 -8.98 0.73
CA VAL A 132 6.37 -8.83 -0.74
C VAL A 132 6.73 -7.40 -1.16
N SER A 133 6.28 -6.40 -0.39
CA SER A 133 6.61 -4.99 -0.62
C SER A 133 8.11 -4.68 -0.60
N GLY A 134 8.95 -5.56 -0.04
CA GLY A 134 10.41 -5.43 -0.09
C GLY A 134 11.00 -5.61 -1.49
N LEU A 135 10.33 -6.34 -2.40
CA LEU A 135 10.78 -6.47 -3.79
C LEU A 135 10.42 -5.25 -4.63
N MET A 136 9.22 -4.72 -4.41
CA MET A 136 8.65 -3.64 -5.21
C MET A 136 7.83 -2.72 -4.29
N PRO A 137 8.48 -1.78 -3.60
CA PRO A 137 7.79 -0.93 -2.62
C PRO A 137 6.75 -0.02 -3.26
N PHE A 138 6.97 0.36 -4.53
CA PHE A 138 6.09 1.21 -5.30
C PHE A 138 5.82 0.60 -6.69
N VAL A 139 4.56 0.66 -7.11
CA VAL A 139 4.11 0.30 -8.46
C VAL A 139 3.54 1.53 -9.15
N TYR A 140 3.62 1.58 -10.48
CA TYR A 140 2.96 2.63 -11.24
C TYR A 140 1.43 2.52 -11.10
N HIS A 141 0.76 3.65 -10.87
CA HIS A 141 -0.70 3.74 -10.84
C HIS A 141 -1.16 4.76 -11.87
N SER A 142 -2.06 4.38 -12.78
CA SER A 142 -2.44 5.21 -13.92
C SER A 142 -3.06 6.56 -13.54
N GLU A 143 -3.79 6.60 -12.42
CA GLU A 143 -4.48 7.83 -11.97
C GLU A 143 -3.70 8.62 -10.91
N HIS A 144 -2.72 7.99 -10.24
CA HIS A 144 -2.11 8.52 -9.02
C HIS A 144 -0.58 8.51 -9.08
N GLU A 145 -0.02 8.32 -10.28
CA GLU A 145 1.41 8.17 -10.61
C GLU A 145 2.05 6.92 -10.01
N TYR A 146 1.91 6.70 -8.70
CA TYR A 146 2.37 5.50 -8.03
C TYR A 146 1.45 5.08 -6.87
N ALA A 147 1.56 3.80 -6.51
CA ALA A 147 0.89 3.20 -5.38
C ALA A 147 1.90 2.40 -4.56
N GLN A 148 1.67 2.35 -3.25
CA GLN A 148 2.46 1.55 -2.33
C GLN A 148 1.88 0.15 -2.21
N LEU A 149 2.74 -0.86 -2.12
CA LEU A 149 2.33 -2.22 -1.80
C LEU A 149 2.26 -2.42 -0.28
N GLN A 150 1.11 -2.82 0.25
CA GLN A 150 0.91 -3.09 1.67
C GLN A 150 0.35 -4.50 1.89
N PRO A 151 1.03 -5.39 2.63
CA PRO A 151 0.49 -6.71 2.93
C PRO A 151 -0.69 -6.59 3.91
N MET A 152 -1.76 -7.36 3.67
CA MET A 152 -2.88 -7.44 4.61
C MET A 152 -2.43 -8.09 5.93
N VAL A 153 -2.96 -7.59 7.05
CA VAL A 153 -2.61 -8.08 8.38
C VAL A 153 -3.12 -9.51 8.58
N GLU A 154 -4.33 -9.81 8.11
CA GLU A 154 -4.98 -11.12 8.27
C GLU A 154 -4.36 -12.19 7.37
N ASN A 155 -3.85 -11.80 6.20
CA ASN A 155 -3.20 -12.71 5.27
C ASN A 155 -2.18 -11.96 4.41
N ARG A 156 -0.89 -12.06 4.80
CA ARG A 156 0.22 -11.35 4.15
C ARG A 156 0.49 -11.76 2.69
N PHE A 157 -0.18 -12.80 2.16
CA PHE A 157 -0.13 -13.13 0.73
C PHE A 157 -1.04 -12.23 -0.11
N TRP A 158 -2.05 -11.58 0.49
CA TRP A 158 -2.81 -10.54 -0.18
C TRP A 158 -2.12 -9.20 0.03
N ILE A 159 -1.87 -8.48 -1.07
CA ILE A 159 -1.14 -7.22 -1.06
C ILE A 159 -2.05 -6.11 -1.59
N ASP A 160 -2.37 -5.14 -0.75
CA ASP A 160 -3.03 -3.90 -1.14
C ASP A 160 -2.14 -3.05 -2.03
N ILE A 161 -2.72 -2.57 -3.13
CA ILE A 161 -2.17 -1.51 -3.98
C ILE A 161 -2.82 -0.21 -3.51
N VAL A 162 -2.16 0.50 -2.60
CA VAL A 162 -2.69 1.72 -1.98
C VAL A 162 -2.16 2.95 -2.73
N PRO A 163 -3.00 3.72 -3.43
CA PRO A 163 -2.53 4.90 -4.14
C PRO A 163 -2.00 5.99 -3.21
N GLN A 164 -1.01 6.76 -3.68
CA GLN A 164 -0.34 7.80 -2.88
C GLN A 164 -1.30 8.75 -2.16
N ARG A 165 -2.38 9.19 -2.84
CA ARG A 165 -3.32 10.15 -2.25
C ARG A 165 -3.98 9.61 -0.98
N GLN A 166 -4.35 8.33 -0.93
CA GLN A 166 -4.99 7.77 0.26
C GLN A 166 -4.06 7.77 1.49
N MET A 167 -2.76 7.50 1.30
CA MET A 167 -1.78 7.49 2.39
C MET A 167 -1.33 8.89 2.83
N SER A 168 -1.16 9.83 1.90
CA SER A 168 -0.72 11.19 2.25
C SER A 168 -1.76 11.93 3.07
N HIS A 169 -3.05 11.72 2.80
CA HIS A 169 -4.12 12.42 3.48
C HIS A 169 -4.21 12.05 4.98
N GLU A 170 -4.15 10.76 5.31
CA GLU A 170 -4.27 10.31 6.71
C GLU A 170 -2.98 10.56 7.51
N TYR A 171 -1.81 10.35 6.91
CA TYR A 171 -0.53 10.63 7.55
C TYR A 171 -0.36 12.11 7.89
N VAL A 172 -0.64 13.02 6.94
CA VAL A 172 -0.49 14.46 7.18
C VAL A 172 -1.47 14.93 8.26
N LYS A 173 -2.71 14.42 8.23
CA LYS A 173 -3.72 14.72 9.26
C LYS A 173 -3.24 14.34 10.66
N ARG A 174 -2.70 13.12 10.83
CA ARG A 174 -2.14 12.65 12.11
C ARG A 174 -0.90 13.45 12.51
N LEU A 175 -0.01 13.73 11.57
CA LEU A 175 1.22 14.47 11.82
C LEU A 175 0.96 15.90 12.33
N VAL A 176 -0.02 16.60 11.75
CA VAL A 176 -0.43 17.94 12.20
C VAL A 176 -0.84 17.91 13.66
N LYS A 177 -1.68 16.95 14.03
CA LYS A 177 -2.14 16.75 15.40
C LYS A 177 -0.98 16.41 16.35
N ASP A 178 -0.13 15.44 15.98
CA ASP A 178 0.99 15.02 16.82
C ASP A 178 1.96 16.19 17.06
N LYS A 179 2.24 17.00 16.04
CA LYS A 179 3.10 18.20 16.15
C LYS A 179 2.49 19.30 17.01
N LEU A 180 1.17 19.50 16.95
CA LEU A 180 0.49 20.45 17.83
C LEU A 180 0.65 20.04 19.28
N ASN A 181 0.35 18.78 19.60
CA ASN A 181 0.45 18.26 20.96
C ASN A 181 1.89 18.32 21.48
N GLU A 182 2.87 17.88 20.68
CA GLU A 182 4.30 17.98 21.04
C GLU A 182 4.71 19.43 21.36
N PHE A 183 4.27 20.40 20.55
CA PHE A 183 4.59 21.80 20.77
C PHE A 183 3.91 22.36 22.01
N THR A 184 2.61 22.11 22.19
CA THR A 184 1.86 22.61 23.35
C THR A 184 2.32 22.00 24.66
N ASP A 185 2.73 20.73 24.65
CA ASP A 185 3.27 20.06 25.83
C ASP A 185 4.64 20.63 26.21
N ALA A 186 5.54 20.78 25.23
CA ALA A 186 6.88 21.33 25.43
C ALA A 186 6.85 22.78 25.95
N TYR A 187 5.85 23.56 25.52
CA TYR A 187 5.72 24.98 25.86
C TYR A 187 4.45 25.28 26.68
N SER A 188 3.97 24.32 27.47
CA SER A 188 2.70 24.43 28.23
C SER A 188 2.56 25.72 29.05
N ARG A 189 3.66 26.23 29.62
CA ARG A 189 3.68 27.51 30.37
C ARG A 189 3.26 28.72 29.53
N LEU A 190 3.55 28.71 28.22
CA LEU A 190 3.12 29.77 27.30
C LEU A 190 1.61 29.78 27.10
N PHE A 191 0.93 28.66 27.33
CA PHE A 191 -0.51 28.51 27.09
C PHE A 191 -1.36 28.49 28.39
N GLN A 192 -0.73 28.47 29.57
CA GLN A 192 -1.38 28.47 30.89
C GLN A 192 -1.86 29.86 31.36
N SER A 193 -1.44 30.94 30.67
CA SER A 193 -1.76 32.32 31.09
C SER A 193 -3.07 32.79 30.48
N ALA A 194 -3.88 33.55 31.23
CA ALA A 194 -5.18 34.12 30.81
C ALA A 194 -5.08 35.22 29.73
N GLY A 195 -4.02 35.20 28.91
CA GLY A 195 -3.85 36.02 27.73
C GLY A 195 -4.27 35.25 26.48
N ASN A 196 -4.73 35.97 25.47
CA ASN A 196 -5.20 35.43 24.19
C ASN A 196 -4.02 34.88 23.36
N ASN A 197 -3.39 33.80 23.83
CA ASN A 197 -2.16 33.26 23.29
C ASN A 197 -2.50 32.29 22.14
N ALA A 198 -2.85 32.87 21.00
CA ALA A 198 -3.09 32.10 19.79
C ALA A 198 -1.78 31.53 19.24
N LEU A 199 -1.75 30.24 18.95
CA LEU A 199 -0.68 29.62 18.18
C LEU A 199 -0.81 30.03 16.72
N VAL A 200 0.25 30.62 16.17
CA VAL A 200 0.28 31.01 14.76
C VAL A 200 0.91 29.89 13.93
N ILE A 201 0.20 29.40 12.93
CA ILE A 201 0.66 28.40 11.97
C ILE A 201 0.77 29.07 10.60
N ASN A 202 1.96 29.01 9.99
CA ASN A 202 2.17 29.50 8.63
C ASN A 202 2.19 28.30 7.68
N ALA A 203 1.14 28.15 6.88
CA ALA A 203 1.05 27.18 5.80
C ALA A 203 1.67 27.79 4.54
N ILE A 204 2.81 27.24 4.08
CA ILE A 204 3.56 27.77 2.94
C ILE A 204 3.48 26.77 1.78
N ASN A 205 2.99 27.22 0.62
CA ASN A 205 2.82 26.46 -0.61
C ASN A 205 2.09 25.12 -0.39
N MET A 206 0.99 25.13 0.36
CA MET A 206 0.21 23.92 0.69
C MET A 206 -1.01 23.70 -0.20
N GLY A 207 -1.26 24.57 -1.19
CA GLY A 207 -2.34 24.40 -2.16
C GLY A 207 -3.70 24.31 -1.47
N GLU A 208 -4.43 23.19 -1.66
CA GLU A 208 -5.74 23.03 -1.01
C GLU A 208 -5.69 22.98 0.53
N ALA A 209 -4.54 22.66 1.12
CA ALA A 209 -4.34 22.59 2.58
C ALA A 209 -5.41 21.78 3.35
N ARG A 210 -6.07 20.82 2.70
CA ARG A 210 -7.22 20.08 3.24
C ARG A 210 -6.83 19.22 4.44
N GLU A 211 -5.64 18.64 4.42
CA GLU A 211 -5.15 17.73 5.44
C GLU A 211 -4.71 18.50 6.69
N LEU A 212 -4.12 19.68 6.49
CA LEU A 212 -3.84 20.63 7.56
C LEU A 212 -5.13 21.05 8.26
N PHE A 213 -6.14 21.44 7.47
CA PHE A 213 -7.46 21.79 8.00
C PHE A 213 -8.08 20.64 8.80
N LEU A 214 -8.16 19.44 8.23
CA LEU A 214 -8.74 18.27 8.90
C LEU A 214 -7.94 17.85 10.15
N GLY A 215 -6.61 18.00 10.14
CA GLY A 215 -5.76 17.75 11.29
C GLY A 215 -6.05 18.72 12.44
N LEU A 216 -6.25 20.00 12.13
CA LEU A 216 -6.66 21.01 13.11
C LEU A 216 -8.07 20.74 13.66
N VAL A 217 -9.02 20.38 12.80
CA VAL A 217 -10.37 20.00 13.25
C VAL A 217 -10.32 18.81 14.22
N ASP A 218 -9.50 17.80 13.94
CA ASP A 218 -9.31 16.66 14.85
C ASP A 218 -8.66 17.06 16.18
N TYR A 219 -7.70 17.99 16.16
CA TYR A 219 -7.13 18.57 17.37
C TYR A 219 -8.22 19.25 18.22
N PHE A 220 -9.03 20.14 17.64
CA PHE A 220 -10.12 20.82 18.36
C PHE A 220 -11.18 19.84 18.90
N LYS A 221 -11.50 18.77 18.15
CA LYS A 221 -12.42 17.73 18.62
C LYS A 221 -11.89 16.98 19.84
N GLN A 222 -10.57 16.78 19.93
CA GLN A 222 -9.94 16.11 21.06
C GLN A 222 -9.86 17.01 22.30
N GLU A 223 -9.31 18.21 22.14
CA GLU A 223 -9.00 19.10 23.25
C GLU A 223 -10.23 19.86 23.78
N LYS A 224 -11.26 20.06 22.94
CA LYS A 224 -12.53 20.71 23.30
C LYS A 224 -12.28 22.06 23.99
N ASP A 225 -12.70 22.20 25.25
CA ASP A 225 -12.58 23.43 26.04
C ASP A 225 -11.12 23.76 26.41
N ASN A 226 -10.20 22.78 26.32
CA ASN A 226 -8.77 22.98 26.55
C ASN A 226 -8.00 23.34 25.28
N ALA A 227 -8.67 23.38 24.12
CA ALA A 227 -8.02 23.68 22.86
C ALA A 227 -7.46 25.10 22.87
N ILE A 228 -6.20 25.24 22.45
CA ILE A 228 -5.62 26.57 22.27
C ILE A 228 -6.22 27.25 21.04
N SER A 229 -6.30 28.57 21.08
CA SER A 229 -6.64 29.35 19.89
C SER A 229 -5.55 29.16 18.83
N ILE A 230 -5.94 28.98 17.57
CA ILE A 230 -5.01 28.78 16.44
C ILE A 230 -5.34 29.79 15.35
N HIS A 231 -4.32 30.50 14.88
CA HIS A 231 -4.39 31.38 13.71
C HIS A 231 -3.56 30.76 12.59
N VAL A 232 -4.20 30.46 11.45
CA VAL A 232 -3.52 29.93 10.27
C VAL A 232 -3.34 31.03 9.23
N ASN A 233 -2.09 31.28 8.83
CA ASN A 233 -1.74 32.11 7.67
C ASN A 233 -1.39 31.20 6.48
N CYS A 234 -2.08 31.37 5.35
CA CYS A 234 -1.79 30.63 4.12
C CYS A 234 -1.00 31.51 3.15
N TYR A 235 0.15 31.02 2.69
CA TYR A 235 1.02 31.66 1.71
C TYR A 235 1.20 30.73 0.52
N ASP A 236 0.79 31.14 -0.67
CA ASP A 236 0.96 30.35 -1.89
C ASP A 236 1.53 31.23 -3.03
N GLU A 237 2.28 30.60 -3.94
CA GLU A 237 2.77 31.26 -5.16
C GLU A 237 1.65 31.77 -6.07
N ARG A 238 0.46 31.15 -5.99
CA ARG A 238 -0.74 31.53 -6.74
C ARG A 238 -1.93 31.60 -5.79
N LEU A 239 -2.74 32.64 -5.93
CA LEU A 239 -4.00 32.80 -5.19
C LEU A 239 -5.01 31.75 -5.67
N LEU A 240 -5.13 30.65 -4.93
CA LEU A 240 -6.09 29.58 -5.17
C LEU A 240 -6.93 29.35 -3.90
N PRO A 241 -8.25 29.12 -4.01
CA PRO A 241 -9.08 28.82 -2.85
C PRO A 241 -8.67 27.51 -2.17
N ASN A 242 -8.41 27.55 -0.87
CA ASN A 242 -8.04 26.40 -0.06
C ASN A 242 -9.19 25.93 0.86
N ALA A 243 -8.96 24.88 1.63
CA ALA A 243 -9.96 24.31 2.53
C ALA A 243 -10.42 25.25 3.65
N PHE A 244 -9.58 26.17 4.12
CA PHE A 244 -9.94 27.19 5.10
C PHE A 244 -10.88 28.23 4.49
N ASP A 245 -10.61 28.67 3.26
CA ASP A 245 -11.47 29.62 2.53
C ASP A 245 -12.87 29.02 2.34
N ARG A 246 -12.92 27.77 1.84
CA ARG A 246 -14.18 27.03 1.65
C ARG A 246 -14.98 26.86 2.96
N PHE A 247 -14.28 26.66 4.08
CA PHE A 247 -14.93 26.56 5.40
C PHE A 247 -15.43 27.91 5.92
N ALA A 248 -14.68 28.99 5.72
CA ALA A 248 -15.11 30.33 6.10
C ALA A 248 -16.35 30.77 5.29
N GLU A 249 -16.40 30.42 4.01
CA GLU A 249 -17.51 30.73 3.13
C GLU A 249 -18.76 29.86 3.38
N SER A 250 -18.59 28.62 3.86
CA SER A 250 -19.73 27.70 4.07
C SER A 250 -20.70 28.16 5.18
N GLY A 251 -20.23 28.95 6.14
CA GLY A 251 -21.07 29.57 7.17
C GLY A 251 -21.91 30.77 6.69
N SER A 252 -21.65 31.31 5.50
CA SER A 252 -22.36 32.50 4.98
C SER A 252 -23.65 32.17 4.21
N TYR A 253 -23.91 30.90 3.91
CA TYR A 253 -25.09 30.48 3.14
C TYR A 253 -26.34 30.18 3.99
N GLU A 254 -26.26 30.25 5.32
CA GLU A 254 -27.44 30.02 6.21
C GLU A 254 -28.29 31.29 6.47
N GLN A 255 -28.06 32.40 5.75
CA GLN A 255 -28.83 33.64 5.88
C GLN A 255 -29.59 34.10 4.62
N THR A 256 -29.88 33.20 3.67
CA THR A 256 -30.80 33.52 2.54
C THR A 256 -31.96 32.54 2.51
#